data_AF-A0A9E0HE32-F1
#
_entry.id   AF-A0A9E0HE32-F1
#
_cell.length_a   1.000
_cell.length_b   1.000
_cell.length_c   1.000
_cell.angle_alpha   90.00
_cell.angle_beta   90.00
_cell.angle_gamma   90.00
#
_symmetry.space_group_name_H-M   'P 1'
#
loop_
_entity.id
_entity.type
_entity.pdbx_description
1 polymer ?
#
loop_
_entity_poly.entity_id
_entity_poly.type
_entity_poly.pdbx_seq_one_letter_code
_entity_poly.pdbx_strand_id
1 'polypeptide(L)'
;MLLGLALRGDKWRALDAEIEHVKAAHGLAGAELHTAFMYKRFPEQERIAAFIALDRDERRRMMLEARRQSVLVAATRTKSAALKKDHAKTDAYVHLTLDERRAFVVAIAERIRDADVRLFSEAVSKTDSSVSPTEAFGLAFEQVVTRFHAYLEAIGGIRWASWCKTTTRRPLHI
;
A
#
# COMPACT_ATOMS: atom_id res chain seq x y z
N MET A 1 -5.53 -12.16 9.94
CA MET A 1 -6.15 -10.86 9.60
C MET A 1 -6.34 -10.81 8.09
N LEU A 2 -7.55 -10.51 7.66
CA LEU A 2 -7.92 -10.25 6.28
C LEU A 2 -8.50 -8.84 6.18
N LEU A 3 -8.24 -8.14 5.07
CA LEU A 3 -8.70 -6.78 4.79
C LEU A 3 -9.41 -6.76 3.44
N GLY A 4 -10.55 -6.08 3.37
CA GLY A 4 -11.25 -5.70 2.15
C GLY A 4 -11.34 -4.18 2.05
N LEU A 5 -11.36 -3.67 0.82
CA LEU A 5 -11.43 -2.25 0.51
C LEU A 5 -12.51 -2.02 -0.54
N ALA A 6 -13.45 -1.12 -0.26
CA ALA A 6 -14.43 -0.64 -1.23
C ALA A 6 -14.11 0.79 -1.63
N LEU A 7 -14.01 1.01 -2.94
CA LEU A 7 -13.87 2.31 -3.56
C LEU A 7 -14.89 2.40 -4.70
N ARG A 8 -15.51 3.57 -4.86
CA ARG A 8 -16.37 3.79 -6.02
C ARG A 8 -15.56 3.74 -7.31
N GLY A 9 -16.04 3.00 -8.31
CA GLY A 9 -15.33 2.82 -9.58
C GLY A 9 -15.01 4.13 -10.30
N ASP A 10 -15.86 5.15 -10.19
CA ASP A 10 -15.64 6.47 -10.80
C ASP A 10 -14.55 7.31 -10.11
N LYS A 11 -14.20 6.97 -8.87
CA LYS A 11 -13.15 7.63 -8.09
C LYS A 11 -11.78 6.97 -8.23
N TRP A 12 -11.74 5.72 -8.70
CA TRP A 12 -10.49 4.94 -8.83
C TRP A 12 -9.40 5.69 -9.59
N ARG A 13 -9.69 6.14 -10.82
CA ARG A 13 -8.67 6.77 -11.67
C ARG A 13 -8.17 8.10 -11.10
N ALA A 14 -9.04 8.86 -10.44
CA ALA A 14 -8.67 10.11 -9.80
C ALA A 14 -7.73 9.86 -8.61
N LEU A 15 -8.10 8.91 -7.72
CA LEU A 15 -7.25 8.53 -6.59
C LEU A 15 -5.89 7.99 -7.05
N ASP A 16 -5.86 7.15 -8.09
CA ASP A 16 -4.62 6.61 -8.66
C ASP A 16 -3.70 7.74 -9.15
N ALA A 17 -4.25 8.73 -9.87
CA ALA A 17 -3.51 9.90 -10.33
C ALA A 17 -3.01 10.78 -9.16
N GLU A 18 -3.81 10.96 -8.11
CA GLU A 18 -3.41 11.69 -6.90
C GLU A 18 -2.27 10.97 -6.15
N ILE A 19 -2.36 9.65 -6.02
CA ILE A 19 -1.28 8.83 -5.45
C ILE A 19 0.00 8.96 -6.27
N GLU A 20 -0.10 8.92 -7.60
CA GLU A 20 1.04 9.07 -8.49
C GLU A 20 1.65 10.48 -8.40
N HIS A 21 0.83 11.51 -8.21
CA HIS A 21 1.32 12.86 -7.94
C HIS A 21 2.13 12.94 -6.63
N VAL A 22 1.63 12.32 -5.55
CA VAL A 22 2.36 12.25 -4.27
C VAL A 22 3.67 11.46 -4.42
N LYS A 23 3.66 10.36 -5.18
CA LYS A 23 4.86 9.58 -5.51
C LYS A 23 5.88 10.42 -6.26
N ALA A 24 5.47 11.16 -7.29
CA ALA A 24 6.34 12.00 -8.08
C ALA A 24 7.06 13.07 -7.22
N ALA A 25 6.35 13.72 -6.29
CA ALA A 25 6.94 14.70 -5.38
C ALA A 25 8.11 14.13 -4.54
N HIS A 26 8.04 12.84 -4.21
CA HIS A 26 9.06 12.12 -3.44
C HIS A 26 10.11 11.41 -4.32
N GLY A 27 10.02 11.55 -5.64
CA GLY A 27 10.91 10.85 -6.59
C GLY A 27 10.62 9.35 -6.67
N LEU A 28 9.37 8.96 -6.43
CA LEU A 28 8.88 7.58 -6.43
C LEU A 28 7.92 7.28 -7.58
N ALA A 29 7.88 8.12 -8.60
CA ALA A 29 6.97 7.94 -9.74
C ALA A 29 7.14 6.55 -10.36
N GLY A 30 6.04 5.86 -10.63
CA GLY A 30 6.00 4.50 -11.17
C GLY A 30 6.51 3.40 -10.22
N ALA A 31 7.01 3.73 -9.02
CA ALA A 31 7.58 2.74 -8.11
C ALA A 31 6.49 1.90 -7.41
N GLU A 32 6.77 0.61 -7.22
CA GLU A 32 6.04 -0.24 -6.29
C GLU A 32 6.45 0.08 -4.84
N LEU A 33 5.47 0.10 -3.94
CA LEU A 33 5.67 0.53 -2.56
C LEU A 33 5.40 -0.64 -1.61
N HIS A 34 6.37 -0.93 -0.75
CA HIS A 34 6.18 -1.87 0.35
C HIS A 34 6.16 -1.11 1.68
N THR A 35 4.97 -0.85 2.21
CA THR A 35 4.77 -0.04 3.43
C THR A 35 5.58 -0.57 4.61
N ALA A 36 5.63 -1.90 4.83
CA ALA A 36 6.45 -2.50 5.89
C ALA A 36 7.94 -2.13 5.78
N PHE A 37 8.47 -2.02 4.56
CA PHE A 37 9.86 -1.65 4.33
C PHE A 37 10.10 -0.13 4.42
N MET A 38 9.08 0.70 4.14
CA MET A 38 9.15 2.15 4.35
C MET A 38 9.40 2.51 5.83
N TYR A 39 8.81 1.76 6.76
CA TYR A 39 9.00 1.94 8.20
C TYR A 39 10.29 1.30 8.76
N LYS A 40 11.00 0.49 7.96
CA LYS A 40 12.22 -0.16 8.41
C LYS A 40 13.38 0.85 8.45
N ARG A 41 14.23 0.75 9.48
CA ARG A 41 15.53 1.43 9.48
C ARG A 41 16.47 0.79 8.46
N PHE A 42 17.28 1.58 7.79
CA PHE A 42 18.31 1.10 6.87
C PHE A 42 19.69 1.30 7.52
N PRO A 43 20.32 0.24 8.07
CA PRO A 43 21.61 0.37 8.73
C PRO A 43 22.71 0.96 7.83
N GLU A 44 22.59 0.78 6.50
CA GLU A 44 23.51 1.38 5.52
C GLU A 44 23.42 2.90 5.51
N GLN A 45 22.22 3.46 5.70
CA GLN A 45 21.97 4.91 5.72
C GLN A 45 22.66 5.58 6.92
N GLU A 46 22.73 4.87 8.04
CA GLU A 46 23.34 5.35 9.29
C GLU A 46 24.86 5.46 9.23
N ARG A 47 25.49 4.78 8.25
CA ARG A 47 26.94 4.86 8.01
C ARG A 47 27.33 5.99 7.08
N ILE A 48 26.35 6.66 6.45
CA ILE A 48 26.61 7.76 5.53
C ILE A 48 26.64 9.06 6.36
N ALA A 49 27.82 9.69 6.41
CA ALA A 49 28.00 10.93 7.13
C ALA A 49 27.09 12.03 6.58
N ALA A 50 26.45 12.78 7.49
CA ALA A 50 25.57 13.90 7.15
C ALA A 50 24.49 13.59 6.09
N PHE A 51 23.97 12.35 6.06
CA PHE A 51 23.01 11.90 5.03
C PHE A 51 21.83 12.85 4.78
N ILE A 52 21.29 13.45 5.85
CA ILE A 52 20.16 14.39 5.77
C ILE A 52 20.54 15.70 5.05
N ALA A 53 21.80 16.13 5.12
CA ALA A 53 22.27 17.34 4.44
C ALA A 53 22.52 17.15 2.95
N LEU A 54 22.64 15.90 2.49
CA LEU A 54 22.87 15.56 1.09
C LEU A 54 21.59 15.76 0.26
N ASP A 55 21.76 16.07 -1.03
CA ASP A 55 20.66 16.10 -1.98
C ASP A 55 20.16 14.68 -2.33
N ARG A 56 19.02 14.62 -3.04
CA ARG A 56 18.36 13.34 -3.37
C ARG A 56 19.25 12.38 -4.16
N ASP A 57 19.96 12.89 -5.17
CA ASP A 57 20.75 12.07 -6.07
C ASP A 57 22.03 11.58 -5.37
N GLU A 58 22.63 12.45 -4.57
CA GLU A 58 23.78 12.12 -3.75
C GLU A 58 23.44 11.08 -2.67
N ARG A 59 22.31 11.25 -1.97
CA ARG A 59 21.77 10.24 -1.06
C ARG A 59 21.62 8.88 -1.74
N ARG A 60 21.05 8.85 -2.95
CA ARG A 60 20.90 7.61 -3.73
C ARG A 60 22.26 6.99 -4.06
N ARG A 61 23.21 7.77 -4.61
CA ARG A 61 24.55 7.28 -4.94
C ARG A 61 25.25 6.69 -3.72
N MET A 62 25.26 7.41 -2.59
CA MET A 62 25.89 6.97 -1.34
C MET A 62 25.23 5.71 -0.77
N MET A 63 23.90 5.61 -0.81
CA MET A 63 23.19 4.40 -0.39
C MET A 63 23.51 3.19 -1.26
N LEU A 64 23.59 3.36 -2.58
CA LEU A 64 23.94 2.25 -3.48
C LEU A 64 25.37 1.77 -3.22
N GLU A 65 26.31 2.68 -2.93
CA GLU A 65 27.67 2.30 -2.56
C GLU A 65 27.73 1.57 -1.21
N ALA A 66 27.07 2.11 -0.18
CA ALA A 66 26.99 1.46 1.13
C ALA A 66 26.34 0.06 1.07
N ARG A 67 25.37 -0.15 0.18
CA ARG A 67 24.76 -1.46 -0.09
C ARG A 67 25.70 -2.42 -0.79
N ARG A 68 26.45 -1.97 -1.80
CA ARG A 68 27.48 -2.80 -2.47
C ARG A 68 28.50 -3.33 -1.46
N GLN A 69 29.01 -2.45 -0.60
CA GLN A 69 29.93 -2.84 0.47
C GLN A 69 29.29 -3.84 1.44
N SER A 70 28.03 -3.61 1.84
CA SER A 70 27.29 -4.52 2.73
C SER A 70 27.08 -5.91 2.11
N VAL A 71 26.82 -5.98 0.80
CA VAL A 71 26.69 -7.25 0.06
C VAL A 71 28.03 -7.99 -0.04
N LEU A 72 29.13 -7.27 -0.28
CA LEU A 72 30.47 -7.85 -0.32
C LEU A 72 30.84 -8.49 1.03
N VAL A 73 30.60 -7.76 2.14
CA VAL A 73 30.79 -8.29 3.49
C VAL A 73 29.85 -9.46 3.79
N ALA A 74 28.61 -9.45 3.30
CA ALA A 74 27.67 -10.55 3.51
C ALA A 74 28.00 -11.80 2.68
N ALA A 75 28.72 -11.65 1.56
CA ALA A 75 29.14 -12.77 0.71
C ALA A 75 30.12 -13.70 1.43
N THR A 76 30.95 -13.15 2.33
CA THR A 76 31.86 -13.95 3.17
C THR A 76 31.13 -14.72 4.28
N ARG A 77 29.82 -14.46 4.48
CA ARG A 77 29.00 -15.01 5.58
C ARG A 77 27.74 -15.75 5.09
N THR A 78 27.71 -16.19 3.83
CA THR A 78 26.62 -16.97 3.20
C THR A 78 25.23 -16.30 3.18
N LYS A 79 25.13 -15.00 3.49
CA LYS A 79 23.85 -14.26 3.59
C LYS A 79 23.60 -13.27 2.45
N SER A 80 24.45 -13.24 1.44
CA SER A 80 24.39 -12.24 0.35
C SER A 80 23.11 -12.29 -0.47
N ALA A 81 22.55 -13.48 -0.72
CA ALA A 81 21.33 -13.63 -1.52
C ALA A 81 20.08 -13.03 -0.84
N ALA A 82 19.90 -13.28 0.45
CA ALA A 82 18.80 -12.71 1.23
C ALA A 82 18.91 -11.18 1.31
N LEU A 83 20.12 -10.66 1.52
CA LEU A 83 20.37 -9.21 1.58
C LEU A 83 20.06 -8.52 0.24
N LYS A 84 20.50 -9.12 -0.89
CA LYS A 84 20.16 -8.60 -2.23
C LYS A 84 18.66 -8.55 -2.47
N LYS A 85 17.91 -9.56 -2.03
CA LYS A 85 16.44 -9.59 -2.13
C LYS A 85 15.79 -8.47 -1.33
N ASP A 86 16.27 -8.20 -0.12
CA ASP A 86 15.77 -7.10 0.71
C ASP A 86 16.12 -5.73 0.12
N HIS A 87 17.32 -5.58 -0.45
CA HIS A 87 17.72 -4.35 -1.14
C HIS A 87 16.85 -4.07 -2.36
N ALA A 88 16.51 -5.09 -3.15
CA ALA A 88 15.64 -4.93 -4.32
C ALA A 88 14.27 -4.36 -3.95
N LYS A 89 13.66 -4.81 -2.84
CA LYS A 89 12.36 -4.32 -2.36
C LYS A 89 12.37 -2.85 -1.94
N THR A 90 13.55 -2.30 -1.67
CA THR A 90 13.71 -0.96 -1.10
C THR A 90 14.38 0.02 -2.03
N ASP A 91 14.82 -0.43 -3.21
CA ASP A 91 15.69 0.33 -4.10
C ASP A 91 15.08 1.68 -4.52
N ALA A 92 13.77 1.70 -4.75
CA ALA A 92 13.07 2.90 -5.21
C ALA A 92 13.09 4.07 -4.21
N TYR A 93 13.25 3.80 -2.91
CA TYR A 93 13.10 4.82 -1.84
C TYR A 93 14.28 4.84 -0.86
N VAL A 94 15.47 4.38 -1.29
CA VAL A 94 16.70 4.42 -0.47
C VAL A 94 17.19 5.82 -0.17
N HIS A 95 16.89 6.77 -1.07
CA HIS A 95 17.28 8.17 -0.95
C HIS A 95 16.45 8.93 0.09
N LEU A 96 15.30 8.38 0.47
CA LEU A 96 14.45 8.99 1.50
C LEU A 96 14.97 8.64 2.89
N THR A 97 14.93 9.58 3.81
CA THR A 97 15.14 9.35 5.25
C THR A 97 13.97 8.56 5.85
N LEU A 98 14.12 8.02 7.06
CA LEU A 98 13.00 7.34 7.74
C LEU A 98 11.80 8.28 7.93
N ASP A 99 12.03 9.54 8.28
CA ASP A 99 10.95 10.50 8.51
C ASP A 99 10.28 10.92 7.20
N GLU A 100 11.05 11.08 6.11
CA GLU A 100 10.49 11.31 4.78
C GLU A 100 9.64 10.11 4.32
N ARG A 101 10.08 8.87 4.57
CA ARG A 101 9.28 7.67 4.24
C ARG A 101 7.99 7.59 5.06
N ARG A 102 8.05 7.95 6.35
CA ARG A 102 6.86 8.00 7.22
C ARG A 102 5.87 9.06 6.76
N ALA A 103 6.38 10.27 6.49
CA ALA A 103 5.57 11.38 5.97
C ALA A 103 4.93 11.00 4.63
N PHE A 104 5.67 10.35 3.74
CA PHE A 104 5.15 9.83 2.48
C PHE A 104 4.00 8.83 2.70
N VAL A 105 4.16 7.84 3.58
CA VAL A 105 3.08 6.86 3.85
C VAL A 105 1.84 7.55 4.42
N VAL A 106 2.01 8.53 5.32
CA VAL A 106 0.90 9.32 5.84
C VAL A 106 0.20 10.08 4.71
N ALA A 107 0.94 10.75 3.83
CA ALA A 107 0.37 11.49 2.70
C ALA A 107 -0.45 10.59 1.76
N ILE A 108 0.01 9.36 1.49
CA ILE A 108 -0.77 8.36 0.74
C ILE A 108 -2.05 7.96 1.48
N ALA A 109 -1.95 7.69 2.78
CA ALA A 109 -3.10 7.31 3.61
C ALA A 109 -4.16 8.42 3.65
N GLU A 110 -3.74 9.69 3.67
CA GLU A 110 -4.65 10.83 3.59
C GLU A 110 -5.40 10.87 2.26
N ARG A 111 -4.74 10.65 1.12
CA ARG A 111 -5.42 10.56 -0.19
C ARG A 111 -6.45 9.43 -0.22
N ILE A 112 -6.12 8.26 0.33
CA ILE A 112 -7.06 7.13 0.43
C ILE A 112 -8.26 7.50 1.31
N ARG A 113 -8.02 8.16 2.45
CA ARG A 113 -9.09 8.62 3.36
C ARG A 113 -10.02 9.61 2.66
N ASP A 114 -9.47 10.54 1.90
CA ASP A 114 -10.22 11.61 1.24
C ASP A 114 -11.07 11.08 0.04
N ALA A 115 -10.78 9.87 -0.46
CA ALA A 115 -11.45 9.25 -1.60
C ALA A 115 -12.74 8.45 -1.29
N ASP A 116 -13.33 8.64 -0.10
CA ASP A 116 -14.56 7.95 0.32
C ASP A 116 -14.42 6.41 0.27
N VAL A 117 -13.28 5.92 0.75
CA VAL A 117 -12.97 4.49 0.82
C VAL A 117 -13.55 3.86 2.09
N ARG A 118 -14.14 2.67 1.96
CA ARG A 118 -14.56 1.85 3.10
C ARG A 118 -13.61 0.67 3.30
N LEU A 119 -13.11 0.52 4.53
CA LEU A 119 -12.29 -0.62 4.94
C LEU A 119 -13.14 -1.63 5.72
N PHE A 120 -12.90 -2.91 5.45
CA PHE A 120 -13.48 -4.04 6.17
C PHE A 120 -12.34 -4.93 6.63
N SER A 121 -12.30 -5.28 7.91
CA SER A 121 -11.25 -6.15 8.43
C SER A 121 -11.83 -7.23 9.32
N GLU A 122 -11.25 -8.43 9.24
CA GLU A 122 -11.48 -9.49 10.20
C GLU A 122 -10.14 -10.06 10.69
N ALA A 123 -10.01 -10.28 11.99
CA ALA A 123 -8.79 -10.75 12.62
C ALA A 123 -9.09 -11.93 13.53
N VAL A 124 -8.84 -13.13 13.02
CA VAL A 124 -8.88 -14.36 13.83
C VAL A 124 -7.56 -14.52 14.59
N SER A 125 -7.66 -14.76 15.90
CA SER A 125 -6.49 -14.96 16.75
C SER A 125 -5.81 -16.29 16.42
N LYS A 126 -4.48 -16.28 16.32
CA LYS A 126 -3.67 -17.50 16.17
C LYS A 126 -3.52 -18.28 17.48
N THR A 127 -3.88 -17.68 18.61
CA THR A 127 -3.87 -18.36 19.91
C THR A 127 -5.12 -19.19 20.13
N ASP A 128 -6.11 -19.06 19.24
CA ASP A 128 -7.27 -19.91 19.23
C ASP A 128 -6.89 -21.25 18.59
N SER A 129 -6.52 -22.22 19.44
CA SER A 129 -6.13 -23.56 19.00
C SER A 129 -7.30 -24.37 18.47
N SER A 130 -8.53 -23.87 18.57
CA SER A 130 -9.73 -24.57 18.07
C SER A 130 -9.93 -24.42 16.56
N VAL A 131 -9.15 -23.55 15.90
CA VAL A 131 -9.31 -23.22 14.49
C VAL A 131 -7.97 -23.42 13.77
N SER A 132 -7.95 -24.24 12.72
CA SER A 132 -6.76 -24.37 11.88
C SER A 132 -6.48 -23.08 11.10
N PRO A 133 -5.24 -22.83 10.63
CA PRO A 133 -4.92 -21.62 9.85
C PRO A 133 -5.78 -21.44 8.59
N THR A 134 -6.16 -22.53 7.93
CA THR A 134 -7.01 -22.50 6.74
C THR A 134 -8.45 -22.12 7.10
N GLU A 135 -9.00 -22.69 8.16
CA GLU A 135 -10.33 -22.34 8.67
C GLU A 135 -10.38 -20.89 9.15
N ALA A 136 -9.33 -20.43 9.84
CA ALA A 136 -9.21 -19.05 10.28
C ALA A 136 -9.23 -18.05 9.11
N PHE A 137 -8.62 -18.41 7.98
CA PHE A 137 -8.71 -17.61 6.76
C PHE A 137 -10.13 -17.64 6.17
N GLY A 138 -10.77 -18.81 6.09
CA GLY A 138 -12.13 -18.96 5.58
C GLY A 138 -13.15 -18.14 6.37
N LEU A 139 -13.11 -18.22 7.71
CA LEU A 139 -13.93 -17.41 8.61
C LEU A 139 -13.68 -15.91 8.40
N ALA A 140 -12.40 -15.51 8.34
CA ALA A 140 -12.08 -14.11 8.11
C ALA A 140 -12.62 -13.58 6.76
N PHE A 141 -12.52 -14.41 5.72
CA PHE A 141 -13.04 -14.11 4.39
C PHE A 141 -14.56 -13.96 4.40
N GLU A 142 -15.28 -14.92 4.98
CA GLU A 142 -16.73 -14.87 5.10
C GLU A 142 -17.20 -13.58 5.80
N GLN A 143 -16.54 -13.20 6.91
CA GLN A 143 -16.89 -11.99 7.64
C GLN A 143 -16.60 -10.71 6.85
N VAL A 144 -15.49 -10.65 6.11
CA VAL A 144 -15.20 -9.51 5.23
C VAL A 144 -16.24 -9.39 4.12
N VAL A 145 -16.59 -10.51 3.46
CA VAL A 145 -17.61 -10.53 2.39
C VAL A 145 -19.00 -10.17 2.92
N THR A 146 -19.37 -10.69 4.09
CA THR A 146 -20.66 -10.40 4.74
C THR A 146 -20.79 -8.90 5.03
N ARG A 147 -19.76 -8.28 5.60
CA ARG A 147 -19.77 -6.84 5.88
C ARG A 147 -19.78 -6.01 4.59
N PHE A 148 -19.08 -6.46 3.56
CA PHE A 148 -19.11 -5.82 2.25
C PHE A 148 -20.52 -5.89 1.65
N HIS A 149 -21.18 -7.05 1.70
CA HIS A 149 -22.56 -7.21 1.22
C HIS A 149 -23.54 -6.33 1.98
N ALA A 150 -23.50 -6.34 3.31
CA ALA A 150 -24.35 -5.48 4.15
C ALA A 150 -24.14 -3.98 3.86
N TYR A 151 -22.89 -3.58 3.60
CA TYR A 151 -22.58 -2.21 3.17
C TYR A 151 -23.21 -1.89 1.81
N LEU A 152 -23.10 -2.78 0.83
CA LEU A 152 -23.72 -2.61 -0.48
C LEU A 152 -25.25 -2.53 -0.40
N GLU A 153 -25.88 -3.34 0.44
CA GLU A 153 -27.32 -3.27 0.69
C GLU A 153 -27.72 -1.93 1.33
N ALA A 154 -26.95 -1.46 2.32
CA ALA A 154 -27.20 -0.19 2.97
C ALA A 154 -27.12 1.01 2.00
N ILE A 155 -26.15 1.03 1.08
CA ILE A 155 -25.99 2.11 0.10
C ILE A 155 -26.89 1.94 -1.14
N GLY A 156 -27.21 0.69 -1.51
CA GLY A 156 -28.05 0.34 -2.66
C GLY A 156 -29.54 0.45 -2.35
N GLY A 157 -29.96 0.11 -1.13
CA GLY A 157 -31.33 0.23 -0.63
C GLY A 157 -31.82 1.67 -0.47
N ILE A 158 -30.90 2.64 -0.37
CA ILE A 158 -31.23 4.08 -0.31
C ILE A 158 -31.32 4.72 -1.72
N ARG A 159 -30.85 4.05 -2.79
CA ARG A 159 -30.71 4.67 -4.13
C ARG A 159 -31.32 3.92 -5.32
N TRP A 160 -31.75 2.67 -5.19
CA TRP A 160 -32.38 1.99 -6.34
C TRP A 160 -33.75 2.59 -6.73
N ALA A 161 -34.50 3.12 -5.75
CA ALA A 161 -35.84 3.68 -5.99
C ALA A 161 -35.86 4.99 -6.80
N SER A 162 -34.71 5.69 -6.92
CA SER A 162 -34.62 6.98 -7.63
C SER A 162 -33.98 6.87 -9.01
N TRP A 163 -33.25 5.79 -9.32
CA TRP A 163 -32.66 5.59 -10.65
C TRP A 163 -33.60 4.89 -11.64
N CYS A 164 -34.58 4.12 -11.14
CA CYS A 164 -35.53 3.39 -11.99
C CYS A 164 -36.74 4.25 -12.46
N LYS A 165 -36.82 5.53 -12.08
CA LYS A 165 -37.95 6.41 -12.42
C LYS A 165 -37.72 7.38 -13.59
N THR A 166 -36.53 7.39 -14.21
CA THR A 166 -36.19 8.39 -15.25
C THR A 166 -35.94 7.84 -16.65
N THR A 167 -36.26 6.56 -16.90
CA THR A 167 -36.29 6.00 -18.27
C THR A 167 -37.74 5.78 -18.71
N THR A 168 -38.43 6.88 -19.00
CA THR A 168 -39.60 6.86 -19.88
C THR A 168 -39.17 6.28 -21.23
N ARG A 169 -39.66 5.06 -21.51
CA ARG A 169 -39.58 4.39 -22.80
C ARG A 169 -40.07 5.32 -23.90
N ARG A 170 -39.22 5.68 -24.86
CA ARG A 170 -39.69 6.08 -26.19
C ARG A 170 -40.05 4.81 -26.96
N PRO A 171 -41.28 4.68 -27.51
CA PRO A 171 -41.61 3.55 -28.36
C PRO A 171 -40.86 3.69 -29.69
N LEU A 172 -40.22 2.61 -30.12
CA LEU A 172 -39.72 2.46 -31.48
C LEU A 172 -40.94 2.22 -32.38
N HIS A 173 -41.22 3.18 -33.26
CA HIS A 173 -42.09 2.96 -34.41
C HIS A 173 -41.31 2.16 -35.45
N ILE A 174 -41.86 1.01 -35.83
CA ILE A 174 -41.53 0.25 -37.04
C ILE A 174 -42.22 0.92 -38.22
#